data_AF-A0A351Y774-F1
#
_entry.id   AF-A0A351Y774-F1
#
_cell.length_a   1.000
_cell.length_b   1.000
_cell.length_c   1.000
_cell.angle_alpha   90.00
_cell.angle_beta   90.00
_cell.angle_gamma   90.00
#
_symmetry.space_group_name_H-M   'P 1'
#
loop_
_entity.id
_entity.type
_entity.pdbx_description
1 polymer ?
#
loop_
_entity_poly.entity_id
_entity_poly.type
_entity_poly.pdbx_seq_one_letter_code
_entity_poly.pdbx_strand_id
1 'polypeptide(L)' 'MAADILLYDTDLVPVGKDQKQHVEYARDIAMKFNNAFGETFKIPEPYIKEEVGLIMGIDGRKMSKSYNNFI' A
#
# COMPACT_ATOMS: atom_id res chain seq x y z
N MET A 1 5.86 -4.41 -6.68
CA MET A 1 4.67 -3.82 -6.02
C MET A 1 3.52 -3.60 -6.98
N ALA A 2 3.62 -2.77 -8.02
CA ALA A 2 2.50 -2.57 -8.95
C ALA A 2 2.06 -3.87 -9.63
N ALA A 3 3.00 -4.66 -10.17
CA ALA A 3 2.69 -5.97 -10.75
C ALA A 3 2.01 -6.91 -9.74
N ASP A 4 2.49 -6.94 -8.49
CA ASP A 4 1.91 -7.78 -7.44
C ASP A 4 0.49 -7.35 -7.05
N ILE A 5 0.17 -6.07 -7.14
CA ILE A 5 -1.19 -5.55 -6.89
C ILE A 5 -2.12 -5.90 -8.06
N LEU A 6 -1.66 -5.67 -9.29
CA LEU A 6 -2.48 -5.77 -10.50
C LEU A 6 -2.70 -7.22 -10.97
N LEU A 7 -1.76 -8.13 -10.68
CA LEU A 7 -1.85 -9.53 -11.12
C LEU A 7 -3.09 -10.27 -10.58
N TYR A 8 -3.61 -9.84 -9.43
CA TYR A 8 -4.71 -10.52 -8.73
C TYR A 8 -6.03 -9.76 -8.76
N ASP A 9 -6.18 -8.76 -9.64
CA ASP A 9 -7.39 -7.95 -9.77
C ASP A 9 -7.90 -7.40 -8.43
N THR A 10 -6.95 -6.88 -7.64
CA THR A 10 -7.21 -6.44 -6.26
C THR A 10 -8.05 -5.15 -6.24
N ASP A 11 -9.19 -5.16 -5.55
CA ASP A 11 -10.01 -3.95 -5.36
C ASP A 11 -9.44 -3.02 -4.26
N LEU A 12 -9.02 -3.59 -3.13
CA LEU A 12 -8.52 -2.85 -1.97
C LEU A 12 -7.16 -3.36 -1.50
N VAL A 13 -6.19 -2.45 -1.35
CA VAL A 13 -4.83 -2.78 -0.90
C VAL A 13 -4.60 -2.22 0.50
N PRO A 14 -4.53 -3.07 1.55
CA PRO A 14 -4.28 -2.61 2.91
C PRO A 14 -2.86 -2.08 3.04
N VAL A 15 -2.72 -0.78 3.32
CA VAL A 15 -1.42 -0.11 3.41
C VAL A 15 -1.38 0.90 4.56
N GLY A 16 -0.18 1.17 5.07
CA GLY A 16 0.04 2.31 5.95
C GLY A 16 -0.04 3.64 5.19
N LYS A 17 -0.25 4.76 5.90
CA LYS A 17 -0.29 6.11 5.30
C LYS A 17 0.92 6.39 4.41
N ASP A 18 2.10 5.98 4.87
CA ASP A 18 3.38 6.18 4.17
C ASP A 18 3.48 5.40 2.84
N GLN A 19 2.65 4.36 2.66
CA GLN A 19 2.69 3.48 1.49
C GLN A 19 1.57 3.74 0.47
N LYS A 20 0.68 4.70 0.74
CA LYS A 20 -0.43 5.09 -0.15
C LYS A 20 0.05 5.37 -1.58
N GLN A 21 1.17 6.07 -1.70
CA GLN A 21 1.74 6.48 -2.99
C GLN A 21 2.07 5.29 -3.92
N HIS A 22 2.44 4.13 -3.36
CA HIS A 22 2.68 2.94 -4.19
C HIS A 22 1.41 2.38 -4.83
N VAL A 23 0.27 2.49 -4.12
CA VAL A 23 -1.03 2.09 -4.67
C VAL A 23 -1.48 3.06 -5.75
N GLU A 24 -1.24 4.36 -5.57
CA GLU A 24 -1.49 5.38 -6.59
C GLU A 24 -0.68 5.11 -7.88
N TYR A 25 0.60 4.73 -7.76
CA TYR A 25 1.39 4.33 -8.92
C TYR A 25 0.85 3.08 -9.63
N ALA A 26 0.39 2.07 -8.88
CA ALA A 26 -0.23 0.89 -9.46
C ALA A 26 -1.51 1.26 -10.23
N ARG A 27 -2.29 2.20 -9.68
CA ARG A 27 -3.51 2.74 -10.29
C ARG A 27 -3.23 3.45 -11.61
N ASP A 28 -2.23 4.33 -11.65
CA ASP A 28 -1.84 5.05 -12.86
C ASP A 28 -1.34 4.08 -13.96
N ILE A 29 -0.60 3.04 -13.57
CA ILE A 29 -0.16 1.98 -14.50
C ILE A 29 -1.35 1.21 -15.05
N ALA A 30 -2.29 0.80 -14.20
CA ALA A 30 -3.51 0.08 -14.61
C ALA A 30 -4.34 0.90 -15.59
N MET A 31 -4.57 2.18 -15.30
CA MET A 31 -5.29 3.09 -16.19
C MET A 31 -4.59 3.25 -17.54
N LYS A 32 -3.27 3.47 -17.55
CA LYS A 32 -2.50 3.59 -18.80
C LYS A 32 -2.55 2.30 -19.63
N PHE A 33 -2.44 1.15 -18.99
CA PHE A 33 -2.52 -0.14 -19.67
C PHE A 33 -3.91 -0.36 -20.25
N ASN A 34 -4.97 -0.12 -19.46
CA ASN A 34 -6.35 -0.28 -19.92
C ASN A 34 -6.68 0.64 -21.10
N ASN A 35 -6.19 1.88 -21.08
CA ASN A 35 -6.38 2.81 -22.19
C ASN A 35 -5.65 2.36 -23.47
N ALA A 36 -4.50 1.70 -23.34
CA ALA A 36 -3.69 1.27 -24.48
C ALA A 36 -4.14 -0.08 -25.06
N PHE A 37 -4.61 -1.00 -24.22
CA PHE A 37 -4.84 -2.40 -24.60
C PHE A 37 -6.27 -2.88 -24.37
N GLY A 38 -7.16 -2.02 -23.87
CA GLY A 38 -8.51 -2.39 -23.45
C GLY A 38 -8.57 -2.78 -21.97
N GLU A 39 -9.78 -2.85 -21.44
CA GLU A 39 -10.04 -3.08 -20.01
C GLU A 39 -9.46 -4.43 -19.56
N THR A 40 -8.31 -4.39 -18.89
CA THR A 40 -7.53 -5.59 -18.51
C THR A 40 -7.36 -5.69 -17.00
N PHE A 41 -6.94 -4.60 -16.35
CA PHE A 41 -6.69 -4.57 -14.91
C PHE A 41 -7.81 -3.85 -14.18
N LYS A 42 -8.20 -4.36 -13.00
CA LYS A 42 -8.95 -3.55 -12.05
C LYS A 42 -8.11 -2.39 -11.52
N ILE A 43 -8.80 -1.32 -11.13
CA ILE A 43 -8.21 -0.10 -10.57
C ILE A 43 -8.14 -0.26 -9.05
N PRO A 44 -6.95 -0.47 -8.44
CA PRO A 44 -6.83 -0.71 -7.01
C PRO A 44 -6.96 0.58 -6.21
N GLU A 45 -7.58 0.50 -5.03
CA GLU A 45 -7.69 1.61 -4.08
C GLU A 45 -6.98 1.30 -2.74
N PRO A 46 -6.30 2.28 -2.12
CA PRO A 46 -5.63 2.07 -0.84
C PRO A 46 -6.65 1.97 0.30
N TYR A 47 -6.51 0.93 1.13
CA TYR A 47 -7.27 0.79 2.37
C TYR A 47 -6.37 1.10 3.56
N ILE A 48 -6.60 2.24 4.20
CA ILE A 48 -5.84 2.71 5.37
C ILE A 48 -6.75 2.62 6.58
N LYS A 49 -6.42 1.74 7.54
CA LYS A 49 -7.12 1.70 8.82
C LYS A 49 -6.81 2.97 9.61
N GLU A 50 -7.84 3.71 10.01
CA GLU A 50 -7.69 4.95 10.78
C GLU A 50 -7.11 4.71 12.19
N GLU A 51 -7.41 3.54 12.78
CA GLU A 51 -7.12 3.23 14.19
C GLU A 51 -5.74 2.62 14.46
N VAL A 52 -4.84 2.55 13.46
CA VAL A 52 -3.50 1.99 13.72
C VAL A 52 -2.64 3.07 14.38
N GLY A 53 -2.77 3.17 15.70
CA GLY A 53 -1.92 4.00 16.54
C GLY A 53 -0.45 3.62 16.38
N LEU A 54 0.44 4.60 16.55
CA LEU A 54 1.88 4.34 16.61
C LEU A 54 2.16 3.51 17.87
N ILE A 55 2.65 2.28 17.71
CA ILE A 55 3.13 1.48 18.83
C ILE A 55 4.47 2.06 19.28
N MET A 56 4.57 2.31 20.58
CA MET A 56 5.79 2.80 21.22
C MET A 56 6.70 1.63 21.54
N GLY A 57 8.00 1.77 21.24
CA GLY A 57 9.01 0.81 21.63
C GLY A 57 9.38 0.93 23.11
N ILE A 58 10.20 -0.01 23.59
CA ILE A 58 10.70 -0.02 24.99
C ILE A 58 11.54 1.21 25.36
N ASP A 59 11.94 2.00 24.37
CA ASP A 59 12.73 3.23 24.51
C ASP A 59 11.88 4.51 24.38
N GLY A 60 10.55 4.39 24.26
CA GLY A 60 9.65 5.53 24.12
C GLY A 60 9.70 6.22 22.74
N ARG A 61 10.35 5.65 21.73
CA ARG A 61 10.25 6.09 20.32
C ARG A 61 9.23 5.24 19.57
N LYS A 62 8.89 5.62 18.33
CA LYS A 62 8.13 4.73 17.41
C LYS A 62 8.83 3.37 17.36
N MET A 63 8.08 2.30 17.60
CA MET A 63 8.61 0.94 17.51
C MET A 63 9.13 0.67 16.09
N SER A 64 10.36 0.21 15.99
CA SER A 64 11.02 -0.10 14.73
C SER A 64 12.06 -1.20 14.92
N LYS A 65 12.09 -2.15 13.98
CA LYS A 65 13.16 -3.15 13.90
C LYS A 65 14.54 -2.51 13.78
N SER A 66 14.65 -1.35 13.13
CA SER A 66 15.91 -0.62 12.97
C SER A 66 16.42 0.04 14.26
N TYR A 67 15.54 0.31 15.22
CA TYR A 67 15.90 0.87 16.52
C TYR A 67 16.13 -0.20 17.58
N ASN A 68 15.93 -1.48 17.25
CA ASN A 68 16.02 -2.61 18.16
C ASN A 68 15.22 -2.39 19.46
N ASN A 69 14.05 -1.74 19.34
CA ASN A 69 13.18 -1.34 20.45
C ASN A 69 11.84 -2.10 20.47
N PHE A 70 11.83 -3.32 19.94
CA PHE A 70 10.67 -4.20 19.86
C PHE A 70 10.56 -5.13 21.10
N ILE A 71 9.37 -5.68 21.33
CA ILE A 71 9.06 -6.71 22.35
C ILE A 71 8.75 -8.02 21.63
#